data_AF-A0A535Z497-F1
#
_entry.id   AF-A0A535Z497-F1
#
_cell.length_a   1.000
_cell.length_b   1.000
_cell.length_c   1.000
_cell.angle_alpha   90.00
_cell.angle_beta   90.00
_cell.angle_gamma   90.00
#
_symmetry.space_group_name_H-M   'P 1'
#
loop_
_entity.id
_entity.type
_entity.pdbx_description
1 polymer ?
#
loop_
_entity_poly.entity_id
_entity_poly.type
_entity_poly.pdbx_seq_one_letter_code
_entity_poly.pdbx_strand_id
1 'polypeptide(L)'
;EAGASVQRCLWASTSTKNPRYRDTMYVDELIGPATVNTMPPSTLEAFAEHGRAALTLHREVDGARRLLDQLAMNGIDLAAITQELEDEGVAGFAKSFRESIQNLGRVRSTR
;
A
#
# COMPACT_ATOMS: atom_id res chain seq x y z
N GLU A 1 15.76 26.54 14.95
CA GLU A 1 15.62 25.38 14.04
C GLU A 1 15.39 25.89 12.62
N ALA A 2 15.93 25.23 11.59
CA ALA A 2 15.93 25.72 10.21
C ALA A 2 14.61 25.50 9.42
N GLY A 3 13.52 25.05 10.08
CA GLY A 3 12.16 25.05 9.52
C GLY A 3 11.82 23.99 8.45
N ALA A 4 12.69 23.02 8.18
CA ALA A 4 12.41 21.97 7.20
C ALA A 4 11.38 20.93 7.71
N SER A 5 10.45 20.53 6.85
CA SER A 5 9.45 19.49 7.14
C SER A 5 9.98 18.09 6.82
N VAL A 6 9.58 17.10 7.63
CA VAL A 6 9.89 15.67 7.40
C VAL A 6 9.03 15.10 6.28
N GLN A 7 9.64 14.33 5.36
CA GLN A 7 8.90 13.49 4.43
C GLN A 7 8.29 12.30 5.18
N ARG A 8 6.96 12.22 5.20
CA ARG A 8 6.23 11.16 5.89
C ARG A 8 6.12 9.92 5.01
N CYS A 9 6.33 8.74 5.58
CA CYS A 9 6.04 7.49 4.89
C CYS A 9 4.52 7.39 4.65
N LEU A 10 4.11 7.02 3.43
CA LEU A 10 2.72 6.83 3.07
C LEU A 10 2.47 5.37 2.68
N TRP A 11 1.57 4.71 3.41
CA TRP A 11 1.10 3.37 3.10
C TRP A 11 -0.05 3.45 2.09
N ALA A 12 0.15 2.83 0.92
CA ALA A 12 -0.85 2.71 -0.13
C ALA A 12 -1.26 1.26 -0.36
N SER A 13 -2.36 1.04 -1.07
CA SER A 13 -2.90 -0.31 -1.36
C SER A 13 -3.22 -1.14 -0.11
N THR A 14 -3.72 -0.48 0.95
CA THR A 14 -3.96 -1.07 2.27
C THR A 14 -5.33 -1.72 2.44
N SER A 15 -6.05 -1.98 1.34
CA SER A 15 -7.22 -2.86 1.38
C SER A 15 -6.79 -4.31 1.37
N THR A 16 -7.22 -5.08 2.36
CA THR A 16 -7.02 -6.53 2.40
C THR A 16 -7.63 -7.20 1.17
N LYS A 17 -6.85 -8.02 0.45
CA LYS A 17 -7.28 -8.67 -0.80
C LYS A 17 -7.78 -10.11 -0.60
N ASN A 18 -7.42 -10.74 0.51
CA ASN A 18 -7.79 -12.12 0.83
C ASN A 18 -8.85 -12.12 1.93
N PRO A 19 -10.06 -12.67 1.67
CA PRO A 19 -11.18 -12.64 2.63
C PRO A 19 -10.93 -13.48 3.89
N ARG A 20 -9.86 -14.30 3.94
CA ARG A 20 -9.45 -15.02 5.15
C ARG A 20 -8.82 -14.12 6.20
N TYR A 21 -8.36 -12.93 5.82
CA TYR A 21 -7.75 -11.96 6.72
C TYR A 21 -8.77 -10.88 7.11
N ARG A 22 -8.52 -10.22 8.23
CA ARG A 22 -9.31 -9.05 8.62
C ARG A 22 -9.19 -7.98 7.53
N ASP A 23 -10.32 -7.40 7.16
CA ASP A 23 -10.40 -6.30 6.20
C ASP A 23 -9.68 -5.02 6.66
N THR A 24 -9.37 -4.92 7.96
CA THR A 24 -8.56 -3.86 8.57
C THR A 24 -7.07 -4.20 8.74
N MET A 25 -6.62 -5.40 8.36
CA MET A 25 -5.28 -5.94 8.70
C MET A 25 -4.14 -4.93 8.45
N TYR A 26 -4.04 -4.37 7.25
CA TYR A 26 -2.93 -3.46 6.93
C TYR A 26 -3.02 -2.13 7.69
N VAL A 27 -4.23 -1.64 7.97
CA VAL A 27 -4.40 -0.39 8.70
C VAL A 27 -4.05 -0.59 10.17
N ASP A 28 -4.54 -1.67 10.78
CA ASP A 28 -4.28 -2.00 12.19
C ASP A 28 -2.78 -2.14 12.49
N GLU A 29 -2.02 -2.79 11.60
CA GLU A 29 -0.61 -3.15 11.86
C GLU A 29 0.41 -2.07 11.46
N LEU A 30 0.01 -1.00 10.76
CA LEU A 30 0.93 0.02 10.22
C LEU A 30 0.81 1.41 10.88
N ILE A 31 0.20 1.48 12.07
CA ILE A 31 -0.02 2.73 12.80
C ILE A 31 1.25 3.14 13.55
N GLY A 32 1.79 4.31 13.20
CA GLY A 32 2.99 4.87 13.82
C GLY A 32 3.14 6.37 13.62
N PRO A 33 4.06 7.02 14.34
CA PRO A 33 4.32 8.44 14.20
C PRO A 33 4.89 8.78 12.81
N ALA A 34 4.60 10.00 12.32
CA ALA A 34 5.11 10.52 11.06
C ALA A 34 4.80 9.65 9.81
N THR A 35 3.69 8.91 9.83
CA THR A 35 3.18 8.17 8.67
C THR A 35 1.80 8.66 8.23
N VAL A 36 1.41 8.25 7.02
CA VAL A 36 0.07 8.45 6.43
C VAL A 36 -0.39 7.09 5.90
N ASN A 37 -1.68 6.81 5.95
CA ASN A 37 -2.28 5.66 5.26
C ASN A 37 -3.36 6.20 4.31
N THR A 38 -3.25 5.89 3.02
CA THR A 38 -4.28 6.22 2.03
C THR A 38 -5.21 5.03 1.84
N MET A 39 -6.48 5.22 2.17
CA MET A 39 -7.48 4.17 2.21
C MET A 39 -8.61 4.48 1.21
N PRO A 40 -9.11 3.50 0.46
CA PRO A 40 -10.39 3.67 -0.21
C PRO A 40 -11.53 3.74 0.82
N PRO A 41 -12.70 4.29 0.45
CA PRO A 41 -13.83 4.47 1.37
C PRO A 41 -14.22 3.21 2.14
N SER A 42 -14.26 2.04 1.49
CA SER A 42 -14.62 0.78 2.15
C SER A 42 -13.65 0.35 3.24
N THR A 43 -12.34 0.58 3.06
CA THR A 43 -11.34 0.28 4.09
C THR A 43 -11.42 1.28 5.25
N LEU A 44 -11.70 2.55 4.97
CA LEU A 44 -11.92 3.56 6.00
C LEU A 44 -13.17 3.24 6.84
N GLU A 45 -14.28 2.86 6.20
CA GLU A 45 -15.52 2.46 6.86
C GLU A 45 -15.31 1.23 7.75
N ALA A 46 -14.68 0.18 7.24
CA ALA A 46 -14.36 -1.03 8.02
C ALA A 46 -13.46 -0.71 9.23
N PHE A 47 -12.45 0.15 9.05
CA PHE A 47 -11.60 0.58 10.16
C PHE A 47 -12.37 1.42 11.19
N ALA A 48 -13.30 2.28 10.76
CA ALA A 48 -14.13 3.06 11.66
C ALA A 48 -15.10 2.19 12.48
N GLU A 49 -15.61 1.10 11.90
CA GLU A 49 -16.52 0.16 12.56
C GLU A 49 -15.79 -0.76 13.56
N HIS A 50 -14.68 -1.39 13.13
CA HIS A 50 -14.03 -2.45 13.90
C HIS A 50 -12.50 -2.49 13.80
N GLY A 51 -11.88 -1.38 13.42
CA GLY A 51 -10.43 -1.20 13.46
C GLY A 51 -9.85 -1.15 14.87
N ARG A 52 -8.53 -1.31 14.98
CA ARG A 52 -7.81 -1.25 16.26
C ARG A 52 -6.75 -0.17 16.22
N ALA A 53 -7.08 1.01 16.74
CA ALA A 53 -6.14 2.12 16.84
C ALA A 53 -5.14 1.90 17.99
N ALA A 54 -3.92 1.50 17.68
CA ALA A 54 -2.81 1.40 18.62
C ALA A 54 -1.47 1.63 17.92
N LEU A 55 -0.43 2.08 18.62
CA LEU A 55 0.92 2.16 18.05
C LEU A 55 1.46 0.74 17.79
N THR A 56 1.44 0.34 16.52
CA THR A 56 1.77 -1.02 16.06
C THR A 56 3.03 -1.07 15.21
N LEU A 57 3.35 0.01 14.49
CA LEU A 57 4.45 0.06 13.53
C LEU A 57 5.81 -0.36 14.10
N HIS A 58 6.06 -0.09 15.38
CA HIS A 58 7.33 -0.39 16.05
C HIS A 58 7.31 -1.71 16.83
N ARG A 59 6.20 -2.47 16.80
CA ARG A 59 6.12 -3.78 17.47
C ARG A 59 6.84 -4.83 16.64
N GLU A 60 7.50 -5.77 17.31
CA GLU A 60 8.12 -6.96 16.70
C GLU A 60 9.00 -6.68 15.45
N VAL A 61 9.68 -5.53 15.39
CA VAL A 61 10.55 -5.17 14.25
C VAL A 61 11.66 -6.21 14.05
N ASP A 62 12.22 -6.74 15.14
CA ASP A 62 13.19 -7.84 15.05
C ASP A 62 12.56 -9.13 14.52
N GLY A 63 11.27 -9.37 14.82
CA GLY A 63 10.50 -10.46 14.23
C GLY A 63 10.29 -10.28 12.73
N ALA A 64 9.97 -9.05 12.29
CA ALA A 64 9.85 -8.73 10.87
C ALA A 64 11.18 -8.94 10.13
N ARG A 65 12.31 -8.55 10.71
CA ARG A 65 13.66 -8.82 10.16
C ARG A 65 13.93 -10.31 10.01
N ARG A 66 13.69 -11.10 11.07
CA ARG A 66 13.85 -12.56 11.02
C ARG A 66 12.96 -13.20 9.96
N LEU A 67 11.74 -12.71 9.76
CA LEU A 67 10.86 -13.19 8.71
C LEU A 67 11.45 -12.93 7.33
N LEU A 68 11.98 -11.73 7.08
CA LEU A 68 12.66 -11.42 5.81
C LEU A 68 13.87 -12.33 5.57
N ASP A 69 14.68 -12.59 6.60
CA ASP A 69 15.81 -13.53 6.51
C ASP A 69 15.33 -14.95 6.19
N GLN A 70 14.25 -15.41 6.81
CA GLN A 70 13.65 -16.71 6.54
C GLN A 70 13.12 -16.83 5.10
N LEU A 71 12.51 -15.78 4.56
CA LEU A 71 12.08 -15.76 3.16
C LEU A 71 13.29 -15.99 2.24
N ALA A 72 14.37 -15.25 2.46
CA ALA A 72 15.60 -15.40 1.67
C ALA A 72 16.21 -16.81 1.79
N MET A 73 16.25 -17.38 3.00
CA MET A 73 16.72 -18.76 3.22
C MET A 73 15.89 -19.82 2.48
N ASN A 74 14.62 -19.53 2.20
CA ASN A 74 13.72 -20.40 1.44
C ASN A 74 13.71 -20.08 -0.07
N GLY A 75 14.67 -19.29 -0.55
CA GLY A 75 14.82 -18.95 -1.97
C GLY A 75 13.85 -17.89 -2.48
N ILE A 76 13.21 -17.13 -1.58
CA ILE A 76 12.34 -16.01 -1.96
C ILE A 76 13.20 -14.76 -2.08
N ASP A 77 13.40 -14.31 -3.32
CA ASP A 77 14.17 -13.11 -3.62
C ASP A 77 13.26 -11.87 -3.58
N LEU A 78 13.33 -11.14 -2.46
CA LEU A 78 12.55 -9.92 -2.29
C LEU A 78 12.93 -8.84 -3.31
N ALA A 79 14.20 -8.74 -3.71
CA ALA A 79 14.64 -7.72 -4.66
C ALA A 79 14.03 -7.97 -6.05
N ALA A 80 14.06 -9.23 -6.51
CA ALA A 80 13.41 -9.62 -7.76
C ALA A 80 11.90 -9.36 -7.73
N ILE A 81 11.22 -9.73 -6.64
CA ILE A 81 9.78 -9.48 -6.46
C ILE A 81 9.48 -7.98 -6.49
N THR A 82 10.27 -7.16 -5.79
CA THR A 82 10.04 -5.71 -5.80
C THR A 82 10.28 -5.08 -7.16
N GLN A 83 11.24 -5.57 -7.94
CA GLN A 83 11.46 -5.11 -9.31
C GLN A 83 10.29 -5.47 -10.22
N GLU A 84 9.80 -6.71 -10.14
CA GLU A 84 8.63 -7.16 -10.90
C GLU A 84 7.40 -6.31 -10.58
N LEU A 85 7.14 -6.06 -9.28
CA LEU A 85 6.02 -5.21 -8.85
C LEU A 85 6.15 -3.76 -9.34
N GLU A 86 7.36 -3.21 -9.39
CA GLU A 86 7.62 -1.87 -9.93
C GLU A 86 7.33 -1.82 -11.43
N ASP A 87 7.85 -2.78 -12.19
CA ASP A 87 7.68 -2.86 -13.65
C ASP A 87 6.20 -3.04 -14.02
N GLU A 88 5.50 -3.95 -13.34
CA GLU A 88 4.06 -4.17 -13.51
C GLU A 88 3.25 -2.93 -13.11
N GLY A 89 3.63 -2.27 -12.02
CA GLY A 89 3.01 -1.03 -11.56
C GLY A 89 3.10 0.06 -12.63
N VAL A 90 4.31 0.34 -13.13
CA VAL A 90 4.55 1.34 -14.18
C VAL A 90 3.76 1.00 -15.45
N ALA A 91 3.78 -0.26 -15.89
CA ALA A 91 3.01 -0.71 -17.04
C ALA A 91 1.50 -0.53 -16.84
N GLY A 92 0.99 -0.85 -15.64
CA GLY A 92 -0.40 -0.68 -15.25
C GLY A 92 -0.84 0.78 -15.31
N PHE A 93 -0.08 1.69 -14.70
CA PHE A 93 -0.35 3.13 -14.76
C PHE A 93 -0.33 3.66 -16.20
N ALA A 94 0.68 3.28 -16.99
CA ALA A 94 0.77 3.70 -18.40
C ALA A 94 -0.41 3.19 -19.24
N LYS A 95 -0.92 1.99 -18.95
CA LYS A 95 -2.13 1.45 -19.58
C LYS A 95 -3.37 2.26 -19.19
N SER A 96 -3.62 2.44 -17.88
CA SER A 96 -4.78 3.20 -17.39
C SER A 96 -4.81 4.64 -17.90
N PHE A 97 -3.64 5.27 -18.04
CA PHE A 97 -3.54 6.60 -18.62
C PHE A 97 -3.95 6.63 -20.10
N ARG A 98 -3.43 5.69 -20.92
CA ARG A 98 -3.81 5.58 -22.34
C ARG A 98 -5.30 5.33 -22.52
N GLU A 99 -5.89 4.45 -21.72
CA GLU A 99 -7.33 4.17 -21.73
C GLU A 99 -8.14 5.42 -21.39
N SER A 100 -7.67 6.21 -20.42
CA SER A 100 -8.31 7.49 -20.05
C SER A 100 -8.32 8.49 -21.22
N ILE A 101 -7.20 8.64 -21.92
CA ILE A 101 -7.10 9.53 -23.10
C ILE A 101 -8.00 9.05 -24.25
N GLN A 102 -8.04 7.75 -24.52
CA GLN A 102 -8.91 7.17 -25.56
C GLN A 102 -10.40 7.43 -25.26
N ASN A 103 -10.80 7.26 -24.00
CA ASN A 103 -12.17 7.50 -23.57
C ASN A 103 -12.56 8.99 -23.71
N LEU A 104 -11.66 9.92 -23.40
CA LEU A 104 -11.89 11.34 -23.63
C LEU A 104 -12.10 11.67 -25.12
N GLY A 105 -11.33 11.02 -26.01
CA GLY A 105 -11.50 11.15 -27.45
C GLY A 105 -12.90 10.72 -27.91
N ARG A 106 -13.40 9.59 -27.38
CA ARG A 106 -14.75 9.09 -27.69
C ARG A 106 -15.85 10.06 -27.29
N VAL A 107 -15.77 10.65 -26.09
CA VAL A 107 -16.76 11.64 -25.61
C VAL A 107 -16.73 12.91 -26.44
N ARG A 108 -15.56 13.34 -26.94
CA ARG A 108 -15.44 14.51 -27.80
C ARG A 108 -15.99 14.29 -29.22
N SER A 109 -15.85 13.09 -29.78
CA SER A 109 -16.36 12.76 -31.13
C SER A 109 -17.86 12.44 -31.18
N THR A 110 -18.52 12.27 -30.03
CA THR A 110 -19.96 12.00 -29.92
C THR A 110 -20.79 13.26 -29.61
N ARG A 111 -20.16 14.43 -29.57
CA ARG A 111 -20.82 15.76 -29.64
C ARG A 111 -20.68 16.34 -31.04
#